data_AF-A0A928HIG0-F1
#
_entry.id   AF-A0A928HIG0-F1
#
_cell.length_a   1.000
_cell.length_b   1.000
_cell.length_c   1.000
_cell.angle_alpha   90.00
_cell.angle_beta   90.00
_cell.angle_gamma   90.00
#
_symmetry.space_group_name_H-M   'P 1'
#
loop_
_entity.id
_entity.type
_entity.pdbx_description
1 polymer ?
#
loop_
_entity_poly.entity_id
_entity_poly.type
_entity_poly.pdbx_seq_one_letter_code
_entity_poly.pdbx_strand_id
1 'polypeptide(L)'
;MRLLKPFSVSLLSCLLVGLVVAPAKAQAKMDACLAEGKKFFSSKEYEAAQKTFSRCVKLNPSNVDAQLSLAGVFLTQDKLNEAEKAFQSAIKSMKRNSPYWSYTYSMLGDIALKRQQNKQALDLYTKSLSFNAANVNSLVGKGVITEYQGDKQGSAEYYRSALAVEPLNLIARKRLINLEPEYLTNDEILAALKQRYAVPPDTKELTDEYRKLFEKIHQAEQRRGVDYLKNKHTKVSPEYVVTLNKDTEFEREMLTAAGFKVLEKNIGQDAIAVFQRVGVPIQDVFELRNKKGEKIFTPESTLTESGFFVYTEALQNRKAFLLPHESVPPTQAFLEKIAKHVKDLEEAGYIEISRSEYKMIENQTKCSEETLRTRLGLYIMQINKNDRRYFVQSRPTRDPKKGVPYYYLMAAHAKRNPKIKVPRNSLVENYAYYGYSICLDDGNLLE
;
A
#
# COMPACT_ATOMS: atom_id res chain seq x y z
N MET A 1 -52.63 -59.91 55.30
CA MET A 1 -51.50 -59.13 55.85
C MET A 1 -50.26 -59.52 55.06
N ARG A 2 -49.50 -58.69 54.34
CA ARG A 2 -49.35 -57.24 54.15
C ARG A 2 -48.85 -57.06 52.69
N LEU A 3 -49.59 -56.38 51.83
CA LEU A 3 -49.38 -55.00 51.37
C LEU A 3 -48.08 -54.73 50.57
N LEU A 4 -48.31 -54.44 49.29
CA LEU A 4 -47.42 -53.85 48.28
C LEU A 4 -46.72 -52.57 48.76
N LYS A 5 -45.51 -52.32 48.24
CA LYS A 5 -45.02 -50.96 47.96
C LYS A 5 -44.36 -50.92 46.57
N PRO A 6 -44.73 -49.96 45.69
CA PRO A 6 -44.02 -49.72 44.45
C PRO A 6 -42.80 -48.82 44.74
N PHE A 7 -41.60 -49.24 44.33
CA PHE A 7 -40.44 -48.36 44.30
C PHE A 7 -40.50 -47.52 43.03
N SER A 8 -40.54 -46.21 43.24
CA SER A 8 -40.61 -45.14 42.24
C SER A 8 -39.38 -45.13 41.31
N VAL A 9 -39.59 -45.50 40.04
CA VAL A 9 -38.69 -45.16 38.93
C VAL A 9 -39.13 -43.81 38.37
N SER A 10 -38.67 -42.69 38.93
CA SER A 10 -38.93 -41.38 38.30
C SER A 10 -37.87 -40.28 38.50
N LEU A 11 -36.67 -40.59 39.03
CA LEU A 11 -35.64 -39.56 39.27
C LEU A 11 -34.37 -39.66 38.42
N LEU A 12 -34.16 -40.75 37.67
CA LEU A 12 -32.94 -40.88 36.84
C LEU A 12 -33.06 -40.27 35.42
N SER A 13 -34.26 -39.98 34.92
CA SER A 13 -34.44 -39.43 33.56
C SER A 13 -34.20 -37.91 33.48
N CYS A 14 -34.40 -37.15 34.56
CA CYS A 14 -34.21 -35.69 34.54
C CYS A 14 -32.72 -35.27 34.67
N LEU A 15 -31.90 -36.04 35.37
CA LEU A 15 -30.48 -35.72 35.58
C LEU A 15 -29.65 -35.93 34.30
N LEU A 16 -29.92 -36.99 33.54
CA LEU A 16 -29.26 -37.26 32.25
C LEU A 16 -29.66 -36.24 31.17
N VAL A 17 -30.93 -35.81 31.11
CA VAL A 17 -31.36 -34.75 30.18
C VAL A 17 -30.76 -33.40 30.58
N GLY A 18 -30.68 -33.08 31.88
CA GLY A 18 -30.04 -31.85 32.38
C GLY A 18 -28.53 -31.76 32.07
N LEU A 19 -27.81 -32.88 32.20
CA LEU A 19 -26.36 -32.97 31.90
C LEU A 19 -26.04 -32.88 30.41
N VAL A 20 -26.96 -33.28 29.52
CA VAL A 20 -26.78 -33.18 28.07
C VAL A 20 -27.25 -31.82 27.51
N VAL A 21 -28.24 -31.18 28.14
CA VAL A 21 -28.78 -29.87 27.70
C VAL A 21 -27.91 -28.68 28.10
N ALA A 22 -27.22 -28.72 29.25
CA ALA A 22 -26.30 -27.67 29.69
C ALA A 22 -25.09 -27.43 28.74
N PRO A 23 -24.36 -28.47 28.27
CA PRO A 23 -23.26 -28.29 27.32
C PRO A 23 -23.74 -27.81 25.95
N ALA A 24 -24.95 -28.20 25.51
CA ALA A 24 -25.53 -27.71 24.26
C ALA A 24 -25.85 -26.20 24.30
N LYS A 25 -26.37 -25.68 25.41
CA LYS A 25 -26.62 -24.24 25.59
C LYS A 25 -25.33 -23.42 25.67
N ALA A 26 -24.30 -23.95 26.32
CA ALA A 26 -22.99 -23.30 26.40
C ALA A 26 -22.30 -23.23 25.03
N GLN A 27 -22.40 -24.31 24.24
CA GLN A 27 -21.88 -24.35 22.87
C GLN A 27 -22.61 -23.36 21.96
N ALA A 28 -23.95 -23.32 21.98
CA ALA A 28 -24.72 -22.37 21.18
C ALA A 28 -24.37 -20.91 21.50
N LYS A 29 -24.10 -20.59 22.79
CA LYS A 29 -23.65 -19.27 23.20
C LYS A 29 -22.25 -18.93 22.69
N MET A 30 -21.35 -19.92 22.63
CA MET A 30 -20.01 -19.76 22.04
C MET A 30 -20.11 -19.51 20.54
N ASP A 31 -20.89 -20.31 19.82
CA ASP A 31 -21.04 -20.22 18.36
C ASP A 31 -21.64 -18.87 17.96
N ALA A 32 -22.67 -18.40 18.69
CA ALA A 32 -23.24 -17.07 18.49
C ALA A 32 -22.22 -15.95 18.74
N CYS A 33 -21.39 -16.07 19.79
CA CYS A 33 -20.34 -15.10 20.08
C CYS A 33 -19.29 -15.05 18.96
N LEU A 34 -18.85 -16.21 18.47
CA LEU A 34 -17.89 -16.30 17.37
C LEU A 34 -18.45 -15.73 16.07
N ALA A 35 -19.73 -16.02 15.75
CA ALA A 35 -20.39 -15.49 14.57
C ALA A 35 -20.50 -13.95 14.62
N GLU A 36 -20.87 -13.40 15.77
CA GLU A 36 -20.92 -11.95 16.00
C GLU A 36 -19.54 -11.30 15.83
N GLY A 37 -18.50 -11.88 16.43
CA GLY A 37 -17.13 -11.39 16.29
C GLY A 37 -16.64 -11.42 14.84
N LYS A 38 -16.92 -12.51 14.11
CA LYS A 38 -16.58 -12.64 12.68
C LYS A 38 -17.31 -11.59 11.84
N LYS A 39 -18.57 -11.27 12.15
CA LYS A 39 -19.33 -10.22 11.47
C LYS A 39 -18.63 -8.85 11.62
N PHE A 40 -18.30 -8.45 12.85
CA PHE A 40 -17.57 -7.20 13.08
C PHE A 40 -16.21 -7.19 12.36
N PHE A 41 -15.47 -8.29 12.41
CA PHE A 41 -14.18 -8.40 11.73
C PHE A 41 -14.32 -8.25 10.21
N SER A 42 -15.30 -8.91 9.60
CA SER A 42 -15.57 -8.80 8.15
C SER A 42 -16.03 -7.38 7.74
N SER A 43 -16.67 -6.65 8.66
CA SER A 43 -17.08 -5.25 8.48
C SER A 43 -15.93 -4.27 8.76
N LYS A 44 -14.72 -4.77 9.06
CA LYS A 44 -13.52 -4.00 9.43
C LYS A 44 -13.68 -3.17 10.72
N GLU A 45 -14.66 -3.50 11.55
CA GLU A 45 -14.87 -2.90 12.87
C GLU A 45 -14.00 -3.62 13.91
N TYR A 46 -12.68 -3.41 13.84
CA TYR A 46 -11.70 -4.21 14.58
C TYR A 46 -11.81 -4.06 16.09
N GLU A 47 -12.19 -2.89 16.60
CA GLU A 47 -12.40 -2.64 18.04
C GLU A 47 -13.61 -3.42 18.57
N ALA A 48 -14.70 -3.46 17.80
CA ALA A 48 -15.89 -4.22 18.15
C ALA A 48 -15.62 -5.73 18.07
N ALA A 49 -14.88 -6.17 17.05
CA ALA A 49 -14.42 -7.55 16.91
C ALA A 49 -13.53 -7.96 18.10
N GLN A 50 -12.56 -7.12 18.49
CA GLN A 50 -11.68 -7.36 19.63
C GLN A 50 -12.49 -7.56 20.92
N LYS A 51 -13.43 -6.65 21.21
CA LYS A 51 -14.30 -6.73 22.40
C LYS A 51 -15.12 -8.02 22.38
N THR A 52 -15.68 -8.37 21.22
CA THR A 52 -16.53 -9.55 21.05
C THR A 52 -15.73 -10.84 21.22
N PHE A 53 -14.61 -11.01 20.53
CA PHE A 53 -13.77 -12.20 20.69
C PHE A 53 -13.16 -12.30 22.09
N SER A 54 -12.84 -11.17 22.75
CA SER A 54 -12.43 -11.18 24.16
C SER A 54 -13.54 -11.73 25.07
N ARG A 55 -14.81 -11.40 24.79
CA ARG A 55 -15.95 -12.02 25.47
C ARG A 55 -16.06 -13.51 25.16
N CYS A 56 -15.81 -13.95 23.93
CA CYS A 56 -15.83 -15.36 23.57
C CYS A 56 -14.73 -16.15 24.33
N VAL A 57 -13.51 -15.61 24.41
CA VAL A 57 -12.43 -16.20 25.22
C VAL A 57 -12.79 -16.25 26.71
N LYS A 58 -13.49 -15.24 27.25
CA LYS A 58 -14.00 -15.30 28.64
C LYS A 58 -15.08 -16.36 28.84
N LEU A 59 -15.92 -16.62 27.84
CA LEU A 59 -16.95 -17.65 27.90
C LEU A 59 -16.35 -19.06 27.92
N ASN A 60 -15.28 -19.29 27.15
CA ASN A 60 -14.50 -20.52 27.21
C ASN A 60 -13.02 -20.24 26.92
N PRO A 61 -12.17 -20.18 27.96
CA PRO A 61 -10.76 -19.90 27.81
C PRO A 61 -9.96 -20.94 27.02
N SER A 62 -10.48 -22.16 26.82
CA SER A 62 -9.81 -23.21 26.04
C SER A 62 -10.36 -23.35 24.61
N ASN A 63 -11.29 -22.49 24.19
CA ASN A 63 -11.80 -22.51 22.84
C ASN A 63 -10.75 -21.94 21.87
N VAL A 64 -10.17 -22.83 21.06
CA VAL A 64 -9.11 -22.52 20.09
C VAL A 64 -9.58 -21.47 19.07
N ASP A 65 -10.80 -21.60 18.53
CA ASP A 65 -11.31 -20.68 17.52
C ASP A 65 -11.44 -19.25 18.04
N ALA A 66 -11.89 -19.08 19.28
CA ALA A 66 -11.99 -17.78 19.94
C ALA A 66 -10.60 -17.16 20.16
N GLN A 67 -9.64 -17.96 20.63
CA GLN A 67 -8.26 -17.52 20.85
C GLN A 67 -7.57 -17.12 19.54
N LEU A 68 -7.70 -17.94 18.48
CA LEU A 68 -7.15 -17.64 17.16
C LEU A 68 -7.82 -16.42 16.52
N SER A 69 -9.14 -16.30 16.64
CA SER A 69 -9.86 -15.14 16.11
C SER A 69 -9.41 -13.86 16.81
N LEU A 70 -9.28 -13.89 18.14
CA LEU A 70 -8.75 -12.75 18.90
C LEU A 70 -7.30 -12.41 18.51
N ALA A 71 -6.46 -13.43 18.33
CA ALA A 71 -5.08 -13.24 17.87
C ALA A 71 -5.03 -12.57 16.49
N GLY A 72 -5.89 -12.99 15.55
CA GLY A 72 -6.03 -12.38 14.23
C GLY A 72 -6.47 -10.91 14.28
N VAL A 73 -7.37 -10.55 15.20
CA VAL A 73 -7.73 -9.13 15.41
C VAL A 73 -6.54 -8.33 15.93
N PHE A 74 -5.81 -8.84 16.91
CA PHE A 74 -4.62 -8.17 17.41
C PHE A 74 -3.55 -7.98 16.34
N LEU A 75 -3.32 -8.97 15.48
CA LEU A 75 -2.45 -8.84 14.31
C LEU A 75 -2.90 -7.74 13.36
N THR A 76 -4.20 -7.66 13.07
CA THR A 76 -4.75 -6.66 12.16
C THR A 76 -4.60 -5.24 12.70
N GLN A 77 -4.60 -5.09 14.03
CA GLN A 77 -4.34 -3.83 14.73
C GLN A 77 -2.85 -3.59 15.03
N ASP A 78 -1.94 -4.41 14.49
CA ASP A 78 -0.48 -4.37 14.72
C ASP A 78 -0.06 -4.50 16.21
N LYS A 79 -0.94 -5.08 17.04
CA LYS A 79 -0.69 -5.39 18.46
C LYS A 79 0.03 -6.73 18.58
N LEU A 80 1.30 -6.75 18.18
CA LEU A 80 2.09 -7.98 18.00
C LEU A 80 2.26 -8.79 19.29
N ASN A 81 2.43 -8.13 20.44
CA ASN A 81 2.63 -8.80 21.73
C ASN A 81 1.37 -9.55 22.19
N GLU A 82 0.20 -8.92 22.03
CA GLU A 82 -1.09 -9.48 22.37
C GLU A 82 -1.47 -10.61 21.42
N ALA A 83 -1.19 -10.44 20.12
CA ALA A 83 -1.38 -11.49 19.12
C ALA A 83 -0.56 -12.74 19.46
N GLU A 84 0.72 -12.58 19.75
CA GLU A 84 1.61 -13.68 20.12
C GLU A 84 1.10 -14.44 21.35
N LYS A 85 0.73 -13.72 22.41
CA LYS A 85 0.17 -14.33 23.63
C LYS A 85 -1.11 -15.12 23.34
N ALA A 86 -1.98 -14.59 22.48
CA ALA A 86 -3.21 -15.27 22.10
C ALA A 86 -2.94 -16.53 21.26
N PHE A 87 -2.00 -16.49 20.30
CA PHE A 87 -1.57 -17.68 19.55
C PHE A 87 -0.89 -18.74 20.43
N GLN A 88 -0.05 -18.33 21.38
CA GLN A 88 0.55 -19.25 22.35
C GLN A 88 -0.52 -19.90 23.26
N SER A 89 -1.56 -19.17 23.62
CA SER A 89 -2.70 -19.70 24.38
C SER A 89 -3.53 -20.69 23.54
N ALA A 90 -3.71 -20.40 22.25
CA ALA A 90 -4.31 -21.31 21.28
C ALA A 90 -3.53 -22.64 21.21
N ILE A 91 -2.21 -22.57 21.05
CA ILE A 91 -1.33 -23.76 21.05
C ILE A 91 -1.54 -24.63 22.30
N LYS A 92 -1.62 -24.01 23.49
CA LYS A 92 -1.83 -24.74 24.75
C LYS A 92 -3.19 -25.45 24.81
N SER A 93 -4.17 -24.93 24.08
CA SER A 93 -5.56 -25.45 24.08
C SER A 93 -5.82 -26.40 22.90
N MET A 94 -4.91 -26.47 21.92
CA MET A 94 -5.04 -27.33 20.76
C MET A 94 -4.86 -28.80 21.10
N LYS A 95 -5.76 -29.63 20.58
CA LYS A 95 -5.61 -31.08 20.58
C LYS A 95 -4.56 -31.51 19.55
N ARG A 96 -4.00 -32.71 19.73
CA ARG A 96 -2.97 -33.28 18.83
C ARG A 96 -3.40 -33.27 17.35
N ASN A 97 -4.67 -33.52 17.06
CA ASN A 97 -5.24 -33.53 15.71
C ASN A 97 -5.86 -32.19 15.27
N SER A 98 -5.53 -31.09 15.95
CA SER A 98 -6.02 -29.76 15.58
C SER A 98 -5.60 -29.40 14.15
N PRO A 99 -6.52 -28.95 13.28
CA PRO A 99 -6.15 -28.49 11.94
C PRO A 99 -5.38 -27.16 11.96
N TYR A 100 -5.37 -26.46 13.10
CA TYR A 100 -4.82 -25.12 13.23
C TYR A 100 -3.33 -25.08 13.58
N TRP A 101 -2.65 -26.22 13.73
CA TRP A 101 -1.23 -26.25 14.09
C TRP A 101 -0.36 -25.49 13.09
N SER A 102 -0.47 -25.84 11.79
CA SER A 102 0.28 -25.16 10.74
C SER A 102 -0.03 -23.67 10.69
N TYR A 103 -1.31 -23.31 10.62
CA TYR A 103 -1.74 -21.91 10.59
C TYR A 103 -1.16 -21.09 11.75
N THR A 104 -1.21 -21.63 12.98
CA THR A 104 -0.78 -20.91 14.18
C THR A 104 0.73 -20.69 14.22
N TYR A 105 1.52 -21.71 13.86
CA TYR A 105 2.97 -21.55 13.77
C TYR A 105 3.37 -20.60 12.62
N SER A 106 2.63 -20.60 11.51
CA SER A 106 2.82 -19.65 10.40
C SER A 106 2.60 -18.20 10.87
N MET A 107 1.52 -17.94 11.61
CA MET A 107 1.24 -16.59 12.15
C MET A 107 2.26 -16.14 13.20
N LEU A 108 2.75 -17.04 14.06
CA LEU A 108 3.85 -16.72 14.97
C LEU A 108 5.15 -16.42 14.19
N GLY A 109 5.40 -17.14 13.09
CA GLY A 109 6.51 -16.85 12.19
C GLY A 109 6.40 -15.45 11.58
N ASP A 110 5.21 -15.04 11.14
CA ASP A 110 4.97 -13.69 10.61
C ASP A 110 5.22 -12.60 11.67
N ILE A 111 4.84 -12.84 12.92
CA ILE A 111 5.13 -11.93 14.04
C ILE A 111 6.64 -11.81 14.25
N ALA A 112 7.36 -12.93 14.30
CA ALA A 112 8.82 -12.94 14.45
C ALA A 112 9.50 -12.21 13.28
N LEU A 113 9.05 -12.45 12.04
CA LEU A 113 9.55 -11.78 10.85
C LEU A 113 9.32 -10.27 10.89
N LYS A 114 8.13 -9.81 11.29
CA LYS A 114 7.83 -8.37 11.51
C LYS A 114 8.77 -7.72 12.53
N ARG A 115 9.21 -8.49 13.54
CA ARG A 115 10.20 -8.06 14.54
C ARG A 115 11.65 -8.26 14.09
N GLN A 116 11.89 -8.65 12.83
CA GLN A 116 13.22 -8.94 12.27
C GLN A 116 13.95 -10.09 12.97
N GLN A 117 13.21 -10.97 13.66
CA GLN A 117 13.74 -12.13 14.36
C GLN A 117 13.83 -13.33 13.40
N ASN A 118 14.66 -13.19 12.35
CA ASN A 118 14.70 -14.11 11.20
C ASN A 118 14.93 -15.58 11.59
N LYS A 119 15.84 -15.86 12.54
CA LYS A 119 16.10 -17.23 13.02
C LYS A 119 14.85 -17.86 13.64
N GLN A 120 14.20 -17.13 14.54
CA GLN A 120 12.98 -17.60 15.19
C GLN A 120 11.84 -17.78 14.17
N ALA A 121 11.71 -16.88 13.21
CA ALA A 121 10.73 -16.99 12.14
C ALA A 121 10.95 -18.26 11.30
N LEU A 122 12.19 -18.58 10.92
CA LEU A 122 12.52 -19.82 10.21
C LEU A 122 12.15 -21.08 11.00
N ASP A 123 12.42 -21.11 12.31
CA ASP A 123 12.05 -22.23 13.17
C ASP A 123 10.54 -22.42 13.22
N LEU A 124 9.79 -21.31 13.35
CA LEU A 124 8.32 -21.32 13.39
C LEU A 124 7.71 -21.72 12.04
N TYR A 125 8.22 -21.21 10.92
CA TYR A 125 7.77 -21.62 9.59
C TYR A 125 8.11 -23.09 9.32
N THR A 126 9.27 -23.57 9.73
CA THR A 126 9.64 -24.99 9.59
C THR A 126 8.69 -25.87 10.41
N LYS A 127 8.33 -25.45 11.63
CA LYS A 127 7.33 -26.13 12.44
C LYS A 127 5.94 -26.07 11.84
N SER A 128 5.55 -24.97 11.21
CA SER A 128 4.29 -24.90 10.45
C SER A 128 4.27 -25.92 9.31
N LEU A 129 5.35 -25.99 8.52
CA LEU A 129 5.47 -26.89 7.37
C LEU A 129 5.53 -28.36 7.78
N SER A 130 5.98 -28.70 8.99
CA SER A 130 5.89 -30.08 9.49
C SER A 130 4.46 -30.54 9.77
N PHE A 131 3.51 -29.61 9.97
CA PHE A 131 2.08 -29.94 10.09
C PHE A 131 1.35 -29.86 8.75
N ASN A 132 1.75 -28.95 7.87
CA ASN A 132 1.24 -28.85 6.51
C ASN A 132 2.32 -28.30 5.58
N ALA A 133 2.91 -29.18 4.77
CA ALA A 133 3.96 -28.82 3.81
C ALA A 133 3.49 -27.83 2.73
N ALA A 134 2.17 -27.73 2.49
CA ALA A 134 1.55 -26.82 1.54
C ALA A 134 1.13 -25.47 2.17
N ASN A 135 1.62 -25.11 3.37
CA ASN A 135 1.31 -23.80 3.95
C ASN A 135 2.02 -22.68 3.18
N VAL A 136 1.29 -22.00 2.30
CA VAL A 136 1.81 -20.96 1.41
C VAL A 136 2.46 -19.80 2.18
N ASN A 137 1.86 -19.34 3.27
CA ASN A 137 2.45 -18.26 4.07
C ASN A 137 3.83 -18.64 4.63
N SER A 138 3.99 -19.88 5.10
CA SER A 138 5.29 -20.36 5.61
C SER A 138 6.32 -20.55 4.50
N LEU A 139 5.91 -21.04 3.32
CA LEU A 139 6.79 -21.13 2.15
C LEU A 139 7.27 -19.74 1.72
N VAL A 140 6.35 -18.78 1.58
CA VAL A 140 6.68 -17.39 1.25
C VAL A 140 7.56 -16.76 2.33
N GLY A 141 7.25 -16.95 3.61
CA GLY A 141 8.03 -16.43 4.74
C GLY A 141 9.46 -16.95 4.74
N LYS A 142 9.68 -18.25 4.51
CA LYS A 142 11.03 -18.81 4.34
C LYS A 142 11.74 -18.22 3.12
N GLY A 143 11.06 -18.10 1.99
CA GLY A 143 11.61 -17.48 0.78
C GLY A 143 12.07 -16.04 1.00
N VAL A 144 11.28 -15.23 1.72
CA VAL A 144 11.66 -13.83 2.07
C VAL A 144 12.90 -13.79 2.95
N ILE A 145 13.01 -14.69 3.93
CA ILE A 145 14.16 -14.73 4.84
C ILE A 145 15.42 -15.19 4.10
N THR A 146 15.34 -16.24 3.27
CA THR A 146 16.50 -16.73 2.53
C THR A 146 16.97 -15.74 1.47
N GLU A 147 16.04 -15.02 0.83
CA GLU A 147 16.35 -13.90 -0.06
C GLU A 147 17.15 -12.82 0.68
N TYR A 148 16.70 -12.42 1.89
CA TYR A 148 17.42 -11.44 2.71
C TYR A 148 18.81 -11.95 3.14
N GLN A 149 18.98 -13.26 3.31
CA GLN A 149 20.27 -13.89 3.61
C GLN A 149 21.19 -14.02 2.38
N GLY A 150 20.70 -13.68 1.19
CA GLY A 150 21.45 -13.76 -0.07
C GLY A 150 21.37 -15.11 -0.78
N ASP A 151 20.66 -16.09 -0.23
CA ASP A 151 20.41 -17.38 -0.88
C ASP A 151 19.22 -17.25 -1.86
N LYS A 152 19.53 -16.67 -3.02
CA LYS A 152 18.56 -16.39 -4.09
C LYS A 152 17.97 -17.67 -4.68
N GLN A 153 18.78 -18.71 -4.85
CA GLN A 153 18.34 -19.98 -5.42
C GLN A 153 17.39 -20.70 -4.45
N GLY A 154 17.77 -20.85 -3.18
CA GLY A 154 16.90 -21.45 -2.16
C GLY A 154 15.62 -20.65 -1.95
N SER A 155 15.69 -19.31 -2.02
CA SER A 155 14.50 -18.46 -2.01
C SER A 155 13.54 -18.75 -3.17
N ALA A 156 14.06 -18.84 -4.39
CA ALA A 156 13.25 -19.13 -5.56
C ALA A 156 12.55 -20.50 -5.49
N GLU A 157 13.21 -21.52 -4.92
CA GLU A 157 12.61 -22.83 -4.67
C GLU A 157 11.40 -22.75 -3.73
N TYR A 158 11.49 -21.95 -2.65
CA TYR A 158 10.36 -21.72 -1.76
C TYR A 158 9.22 -20.98 -2.46
N TYR A 159 9.51 -19.96 -3.27
CA TYR A 159 8.47 -19.25 -4.04
C TYR A 159 7.82 -20.13 -5.10
N ARG A 160 8.57 -21.00 -5.79
CA ARG A 160 8.00 -21.98 -6.71
C ARG A 160 7.10 -22.98 -6.00
N SER A 161 7.52 -23.47 -4.84
CA SER A 161 6.71 -24.36 -4.00
C SER A 161 5.41 -23.68 -3.57
N ALA A 162 5.46 -22.39 -3.20
CA ALA A 162 4.27 -21.60 -2.89
C ALA A 162 3.34 -21.46 -4.10
N LEU A 163 3.88 -21.18 -5.29
CA LEU A 163 3.10 -21.04 -6.53
C LEU A 163 2.53 -22.36 -7.05
N ALA A 164 3.12 -23.51 -6.71
CA ALA A 164 2.54 -24.81 -7.01
C ALA A 164 1.24 -25.05 -6.22
N VAL A 165 1.13 -24.48 -5.01
CA VAL A 165 -0.07 -24.58 -4.17
C VAL A 165 -1.08 -23.46 -4.47
N GLU A 166 -0.60 -22.21 -4.53
CA GLU A 166 -1.40 -21.04 -4.89
C GLU A 166 -0.80 -20.35 -6.13
N PRO A 167 -1.19 -20.77 -7.35
CA PRO A 167 -0.65 -20.20 -8.58
C PRO A 167 -0.83 -18.68 -8.68
N LEU A 168 -1.84 -18.11 -8.03
CA LEU A 168 -2.16 -16.68 -8.04
C LEU A 168 -1.52 -15.87 -6.90
N ASN A 169 -0.62 -16.45 -6.10
CA ASN A 169 0.05 -15.73 -5.01
C ASN A 169 0.96 -14.62 -5.56
N LEU A 170 0.49 -13.37 -5.49
CA LEU A 170 1.18 -12.21 -6.07
C LEU A 170 2.53 -11.92 -5.44
N ILE A 171 2.70 -12.22 -4.14
CA ILE A 171 3.94 -11.98 -3.41
C ILE A 171 5.03 -12.92 -3.92
N ALA A 172 4.76 -14.23 -3.91
CA ALA A 172 5.69 -15.25 -4.39
C ALA A 172 6.05 -15.02 -5.86
N ARG A 173 5.05 -14.70 -6.69
CA ARG A 173 5.21 -14.40 -8.11
C ARG A 173 6.14 -13.20 -8.32
N LYS A 174 5.82 -12.04 -7.72
CA LYS A 174 6.63 -10.82 -7.87
C LYS A 174 8.07 -11.01 -7.39
N ARG A 175 8.27 -11.70 -6.27
CA ARG A 175 9.60 -11.98 -5.72
C ARG A 175 10.39 -12.92 -6.63
N LEU A 176 9.76 -13.98 -7.13
CA LEU A 176 10.38 -14.92 -8.06
C LEU A 176 10.83 -14.22 -9.35
N ILE A 177 9.99 -13.35 -9.95
CA ILE A 177 10.35 -12.54 -11.14
C ILE A 177 11.68 -11.84 -10.96
N ASN A 178 11.86 -11.20 -9.82
CA ASN A 178 13.04 -10.38 -9.56
C ASN A 178 14.28 -11.25 -9.28
N LEU A 179 14.09 -12.44 -8.70
CA LEU A 179 15.19 -13.33 -8.37
C LEU A 179 15.72 -14.12 -9.55
N GLU A 180 14.87 -14.63 -10.45
CA GLU A 180 15.32 -15.57 -11.50
C GLU A 180 16.47 -15.02 -12.37
N PRO A 181 16.44 -13.76 -12.84
CA PRO A 181 17.56 -13.18 -13.59
C PRO A 181 18.86 -13.09 -12.77
N GLU A 182 18.76 -13.03 -11.44
CA GLU A 182 19.90 -12.79 -10.55
C GLU A 182 20.64 -14.05 -10.09
N TYR A 183 19.99 -15.22 -10.09
CA TYR A 183 20.64 -16.49 -9.70
C TYR A 183 20.79 -17.49 -10.83
N LEU A 184 20.05 -17.33 -11.94
CA LEU A 184 20.29 -18.15 -13.12
C LEU A 184 21.67 -17.79 -13.69
N THR A 185 22.44 -18.83 -13.99
CA THR A 185 23.70 -18.70 -14.71
C THR A 185 23.44 -18.16 -16.12
N ASN A 186 24.47 -17.57 -16.73
CA ASN A 186 24.38 -17.08 -18.11
C ASN A 186 23.95 -18.21 -19.07
N ASP A 187 24.43 -19.44 -18.83
CA ASP A 187 24.12 -20.61 -19.63
C ASP A 187 22.66 -21.04 -19.48
N GLU A 188 22.09 -20.98 -18.27
CA GLU A 188 20.68 -21.30 -18.04
C GLU A 188 19.74 -20.28 -18.69
N ILE A 189 20.05 -18.99 -18.58
CA ILE A 189 19.27 -17.94 -19.27
C ILE A 189 19.35 -18.14 -20.77
N LEU A 190 20.54 -18.41 -21.30
CA LEU A 190 20.74 -18.62 -22.72
C LEU A 190 20.03 -19.88 -23.22
N ALA A 191 20.06 -20.98 -22.45
CA ALA A 191 19.32 -22.19 -22.74
C ALA A 191 17.80 -21.93 -22.76
N ALA A 192 17.29 -21.19 -21.78
CA ALA A 192 15.88 -20.80 -21.74
C ALA A 192 15.48 -19.94 -22.96
N LEU A 193 16.32 -18.98 -23.36
CA LEU A 193 16.08 -18.17 -24.55
C LEU A 193 16.11 -19.00 -25.85
N LYS A 194 17.01 -19.97 -25.97
CA LYS A 194 17.08 -20.88 -27.12
C LYS A 194 15.83 -21.74 -27.23
N GLN A 195 15.35 -22.29 -26.12
CA GLN A 195 14.11 -23.08 -26.06
C GLN A 195 12.87 -22.30 -26.50
N ARG A 196 12.92 -20.95 -26.43
CA ARG A 196 11.85 -20.04 -26.82
C ARG A 196 11.98 -19.51 -28.25
N TYR A 197 13.01 -19.95 -28.98
CA TYR A 197 13.42 -19.36 -30.25
C TYR A 197 13.63 -17.84 -30.14
N ALA A 198 14.08 -17.36 -28.98
CA ALA A 198 14.29 -15.94 -28.70
C ALA A 198 15.69 -15.45 -29.10
N VAL A 199 16.62 -16.40 -29.31
CA VAL A 199 17.97 -16.17 -29.80
C VAL A 199 18.35 -17.27 -30.80
N PRO A 200 19.33 -17.04 -31.69
CA PRO A 200 19.86 -18.09 -32.57
C PRO A 200 20.35 -19.33 -31.78
N PRO A 201 20.11 -20.57 -32.26
CA PRO A 201 20.51 -21.79 -31.55
C PRO A 201 22.02 -21.88 -31.26
N ASP A 202 22.84 -21.31 -32.15
CA ASP A 202 24.31 -21.26 -32.09
C ASP A 202 24.86 -20.13 -31.22
N THR A 203 24.01 -19.27 -30.64
CA THR A 203 24.42 -18.21 -29.72
C THR A 203 25.24 -18.79 -28.58
N LYS A 204 26.46 -18.28 -28.36
CA LYS A 204 27.39 -18.81 -27.35
C LYS A 204 27.42 -18.01 -26.05
N GLU A 205 27.11 -16.72 -26.13
CA GLU A 205 27.26 -15.79 -25.00
C GLU A 205 25.95 -15.05 -24.72
N LEU A 206 25.71 -14.79 -23.44
CA LEU A 206 24.59 -13.97 -23.00
C LEU A 206 25.00 -12.49 -23.05
N THR A 207 24.39 -11.73 -23.96
CA THR A 207 24.52 -10.27 -24.01
C THR A 207 23.55 -9.59 -23.04
N ASP A 208 23.80 -8.33 -22.70
CA ASP A 208 22.88 -7.51 -21.90
C ASP A 208 21.50 -7.37 -22.56
N GLU A 209 21.45 -7.34 -23.90
CA GLU A 209 20.21 -7.29 -24.66
C GLU A 209 19.41 -8.58 -24.48
N TYR A 210 20.06 -9.74 -24.57
CA TYR A 210 19.43 -11.04 -24.37
C TYR A 210 18.96 -11.24 -22.93
N ARG A 211 19.73 -10.77 -21.94
CA ARG A 211 19.30 -10.75 -20.55
C ARG A 211 18.03 -9.93 -20.35
N LYS A 212 17.99 -8.70 -20.90
CA LYS A 212 16.78 -7.85 -20.86
C LYS A 212 15.60 -8.49 -21.59
N LEU A 213 15.83 -9.17 -22.70
CA LEU A 213 14.79 -9.89 -23.43
C LEU A 213 14.22 -11.04 -22.59
N PHE A 214 15.07 -11.82 -21.93
CA PHE A 214 14.65 -12.89 -21.01
C PHE A 214 13.77 -12.33 -19.90
N GLU A 215 14.22 -11.27 -19.23
CA GLU A 215 13.48 -10.60 -18.15
C GLU A 215 12.08 -10.17 -18.61
N LYS A 216 11.98 -9.52 -19.78
CA LYS A 216 10.71 -9.06 -20.34
C LYS A 216 9.74 -10.19 -20.68
N ILE A 217 10.23 -11.23 -21.38
CA ILE A 217 9.41 -12.40 -21.73
C ILE A 217 8.92 -13.07 -20.45
N HIS A 218 9.83 -13.30 -19.50
CA HIS A 218 9.51 -13.99 -18.26
C HIS A 218 8.51 -13.22 -17.39
N GLN A 219 8.67 -11.89 -17.29
CA GLN A 219 7.68 -11.03 -16.64
C GLN A 219 6.29 -11.13 -17.29
N ALA A 220 6.23 -11.18 -18.63
CA ALA A 220 4.97 -11.29 -19.34
C ALA A 220 4.28 -12.65 -19.11
N GLU A 221 5.03 -13.75 -19.05
CA GLU A 221 4.48 -15.07 -18.70
C GLU A 221 3.90 -15.09 -17.29
N GLN A 222 4.62 -14.51 -16.34
CA GLN A 222 4.13 -14.36 -14.98
C GLN A 222 2.95 -13.40 -14.89
N ARG A 223 2.67 -12.58 -15.90
CA ARG A 223 1.43 -11.80 -15.99
C ARG A 223 0.31 -12.54 -16.71
N ARG A 224 0.43 -13.88 -16.85
CA ARG A 224 -0.49 -14.75 -17.59
C ARG A 224 -0.56 -14.38 -19.08
N GLY A 225 0.54 -13.91 -19.65
CA GLY A 225 0.62 -13.54 -21.07
C GLY A 225 0.25 -14.68 -22.02
N VAL A 226 0.61 -15.92 -21.67
CA VAL A 226 0.21 -17.13 -22.40
C VAL A 226 -1.33 -17.28 -22.40
N ASP A 227 -1.96 -17.21 -21.23
CA ASP A 227 -3.41 -17.31 -21.09
C ASP A 227 -4.13 -16.18 -21.84
N TYR A 228 -3.57 -14.96 -21.80
CA TYR A 228 -4.11 -13.84 -22.56
C TYR A 228 -4.13 -14.14 -24.06
N LEU A 229 -3.02 -14.63 -24.63
CA LEU A 229 -2.97 -14.99 -26.06
C LEU A 229 -3.95 -16.13 -26.39
N LYS A 230 -4.06 -17.13 -25.51
CA LYS A 230 -5.05 -18.22 -25.65
C LYS A 230 -6.49 -17.74 -25.64
N ASN A 231 -6.81 -16.76 -24.80
CA ASN A 231 -8.15 -16.19 -24.75
C ASN A 231 -8.44 -15.28 -25.94
N LYS A 232 -7.41 -14.59 -26.47
CA LYS A 232 -7.55 -13.67 -27.61
C LYS A 232 -7.60 -14.38 -28.96
N HIS A 233 -6.98 -15.55 -29.07
CA HIS A 233 -6.92 -16.33 -30.30
C HIS A 233 -7.56 -17.71 -30.10
N THR A 234 -8.60 -18.03 -30.86
CA THR A 234 -9.28 -19.34 -30.85
C THR A 234 -8.33 -20.53 -31.06
N LYS A 235 -7.21 -20.31 -31.77
CA LYS A 235 -6.10 -21.24 -31.87
C LYS A 235 -4.79 -20.46 -31.80
N VAL A 236 -3.97 -20.75 -30.79
CA VAL A 236 -2.65 -20.11 -30.64
C VAL A 236 -1.63 -20.80 -31.53
N SER A 237 -0.92 -20.03 -32.36
CA SER A 237 0.15 -20.54 -33.21
C SER A 237 1.30 -21.10 -32.35
N PRO A 238 1.90 -22.26 -32.71
CA PRO A 238 3.15 -22.74 -32.10
C PRO A 238 4.30 -21.74 -32.21
N GLU A 239 4.22 -20.79 -33.15
CA GLU A 239 5.16 -19.67 -33.24
C GLU A 239 5.05 -18.71 -32.07
N TYR A 240 3.93 -18.68 -31.34
CA TYR A 240 3.69 -17.75 -30.23
C TYR A 240 3.89 -18.41 -28.87
N VAL A 241 3.51 -19.68 -28.75
CA VAL A 241 3.60 -20.45 -27.52
C VAL A 241 4.21 -21.81 -27.82
N VAL A 242 5.24 -22.16 -27.06
CA VAL A 242 5.88 -23.48 -27.09
C VAL A 242 5.55 -24.25 -25.82
N THR A 243 5.34 -25.55 -25.93
CA THR A 243 5.14 -26.45 -24.78
C THR A 243 6.41 -27.26 -24.58
N LEU A 244 7.06 -27.09 -23.43
CA LEU A 244 8.18 -27.91 -23.01
C LEU A 244 7.70 -29.15 -22.26
N ASN A 245 8.48 -30.22 -22.37
CA ASN A 245 8.28 -31.49 -21.68
C ASN A 245 6.91 -32.12 -21.96
N LYS A 246 6.47 -32.07 -23.22
CA LYS A 246 5.19 -32.65 -23.70
C LYS A 246 5.04 -34.14 -23.37
N ASP A 247 6.15 -34.85 -23.21
CA ASP A 247 6.18 -36.29 -22.92
C ASP A 247 6.37 -36.60 -21.41
N THR A 248 6.31 -35.59 -20.52
CA THR A 248 6.39 -35.78 -19.06
C THR A 248 5.14 -35.23 -18.37
N GLU A 249 4.93 -35.60 -17.09
CA GLU A 249 3.83 -35.05 -16.27
C GLU A 249 3.96 -33.53 -15.97
N PHE A 250 5.03 -32.87 -16.45
CA PHE A 250 5.35 -31.47 -16.17
C PHE A 250 5.38 -30.61 -17.44
N GLU A 251 4.29 -30.66 -18.22
CA GLU A 251 4.09 -29.78 -19.37
C GLU A 251 4.12 -28.30 -18.94
N ARG A 252 4.98 -27.50 -19.57
CA ARG A 252 5.04 -26.05 -19.35
C ARG A 252 4.88 -25.30 -20.66
N GLU A 253 3.85 -24.49 -20.74
CA GLU A 253 3.64 -23.56 -21.86
C GLU A 253 4.40 -22.26 -21.62
N MET A 254 5.06 -21.78 -22.67
CA MET A 254 5.93 -20.61 -22.61
C MET A 254 5.79 -19.72 -23.85
N LEU A 255 5.91 -18.42 -23.67
CA LEU A 255 5.99 -17.44 -24.74
C LEU A 255 7.31 -17.59 -25.51
N THR A 256 7.19 -17.61 -26.84
CA THR A 256 8.32 -17.37 -27.74
C THR A 256 8.60 -15.86 -27.84
N ALA A 257 9.70 -15.46 -28.46
CA ALA A 257 9.94 -14.05 -28.77
C ALA A 257 8.88 -13.46 -29.71
N ALA A 258 8.37 -14.22 -30.68
CA ALA A 258 7.30 -13.77 -31.56
C ALA A 258 5.98 -13.63 -30.81
N GLY A 259 5.64 -14.59 -29.94
CA GLY A 259 4.46 -14.53 -29.09
C GLY A 259 4.50 -13.35 -28.13
N PHE A 260 5.66 -13.08 -27.53
CA PHE A 260 5.86 -11.90 -26.69
C PHE A 260 5.62 -10.58 -27.45
N LYS A 261 6.15 -10.43 -28.67
CA LYS A 261 5.88 -9.24 -29.50
C LYS A 261 4.39 -9.09 -29.84
N VAL A 262 3.72 -10.19 -30.19
CA VAL A 262 2.28 -10.20 -30.48
C VAL A 262 1.47 -9.82 -29.24
N LEU A 263 1.84 -10.36 -28.08
CA LEU A 263 1.26 -10.03 -26.79
C LEU A 263 1.37 -8.53 -26.48
N GLU A 264 2.56 -7.94 -26.57
CA GLU A 264 2.79 -6.52 -26.30
C GLU A 264 1.93 -5.63 -27.20
N LYS A 265 1.90 -5.94 -28.50
CA LYS A 265 1.08 -5.22 -29.48
C LYS A 265 -0.42 -5.32 -29.15
N ASN A 266 -0.89 -6.52 -28.86
CA ASN A 266 -2.30 -6.78 -28.55
C ASN A 266 -2.74 -6.07 -27.26
N ILE A 267 -1.90 -6.08 -26.22
CA ILE A 267 -2.18 -5.36 -24.97
C ILE A 267 -2.19 -3.85 -25.21
N GLY A 268 -1.23 -3.33 -25.99
CA GLY A 268 -1.19 -1.91 -26.35
C GLY A 268 -2.48 -1.46 -27.04
N GLN A 269 -2.97 -2.27 -27.99
CA GLN A 269 -4.24 -2.02 -28.67
C GLN A 269 -5.45 -2.04 -27.73
N ASP A 270 -5.53 -3.05 -26.85
CA ASP A 270 -6.63 -3.15 -25.89
C ASP A 270 -6.61 -1.99 -24.89
N ALA A 271 -5.42 -1.53 -24.51
CA ALA A 271 -5.25 -0.41 -23.60
C ALA A 271 -5.84 0.89 -24.16
N ILE A 272 -5.71 1.14 -25.47
CA ILE A 272 -6.33 2.30 -26.13
C ILE A 272 -7.85 2.29 -25.90
N ALA A 273 -8.50 1.15 -26.15
CA ALA A 273 -9.94 1.01 -25.97
C ALA A 273 -10.36 1.19 -24.50
N VAL A 274 -9.55 0.70 -23.54
CA VAL A 274 -9.79 0.89 -22.10
C VAL A 274 -9.66 2.36 -21.71
N PHE A 275 -8.63 3.07 -22.18
CA PHE A 275 -8.46 4.49 -21.89
C PHE A 275 -9.60 5.34 -22.48
N GLN A 276 -10.04 5.03 -23.70
CA GLN A 276 -11.22 5.68 -24.28
C GLN A 276 -12.49 5.43 -23.45
N ARG A 277 -12.69 4.21 -22.95
CA ARG A 277 -13.84 3.85 -22.10
C ARG A 277 -13.87 4.64 -20.78
N VAL A 278 -12.71 4.92 -20.20
CA VAL A 278 -12.60 5.75 -18.98
C VAL A 278 -12.54 7.26 -19.27
N GLY A 279 -12.85 7.68 -20.50
CA GLY A 279 -13.06 9.08 -20.88
C GLY A 279 -11.82 9.81 -21.40
N VAL A 280 -10.74 9.11 -21.77
CA VAL A 280 -9.57 9.75 -22.39
C VAL A 280 -9.82 9.98 -23.89
N PRO A 281 -9.67 11.21 -24.40
CA PRO A 281 -9.74 11.48 -25.83
C PRO A 281 -8.65 10.74 -26.61
N ILE A 282 -8.97 10.19 -27.79
CA ILE A 282 -8.02 9.38 -28.58
C ILE A 282 -6.71 10.12 -28.88
N GLN A 283 -6.78 11.42 -29.13
CA GLN A 283 -5.62 12.29 -29.39
C GLN A 283 -4.66 12.41 -28.19
N ASP A 284 -5.16 12.19 -26.97
CA ASP A 284 -4.38 12.31 -25.74
C ASP A 284 -3.85 10.95 -25.25
N VAL A 285 -4.36 9.82 -25.77
CA VAL A 285 -4.03 8.46 -25.28
C VAL A 285 -2.54 8.19 -25.31
N PHE A 286 -1.85 8.54 -26.40
CA PHE A 286 -0.41 8.31 -26.56
C PHE A 286 0.45 9.30 -25.79
N GLU A 287 -0.14 10.41 -25.33
CA GLU A 287 0.51 11.44 -24.52
C GLU A 287 0.20 11.30 -23.03
N LEU A 288 -0.50 10.23 -22.64
CA LEU A 288 -0.75 9.89 -21.25
C LEU A 288 0.57 9.65 -20.51
N ARG A 289 0.59 10.13 -19.27
CA ARG A 289 1.73 10.00 -18.37
C ARG A 289 1.33 9.28 -17.09
N ASN A 290 2.27 8.61 -16.43
CA ASN A 290 2.05 8.09 -15.09
C ASN A 290 2.10 9.22 -14.05
N LYS A 291 1.85 8.91 -12.77
CA LYS A 291 1.91 9.90 -11.68
C LYS A 291 3.29 10.52 -11.42
N LYS A 292 4.35 10.02 -12.07
CA LYS A 292 5.69 10.61 -12.05
C LYS A 292 5.96 11.51 -13.27
N GLY A 293 5.04 11.57 -14.23
CA GLY A 293 5.19 12.35 -15.45
C GLY A 293 5.85 11.62 -16.61
N GLU A 294 6.12 10.32 -16.49
CA GLU A 294 6.73 9.51 -17.55
C GLU A 294 5.65 9.03 -18.54
N LYS A 295 5.96 8.99 -19.83
CA LYS A 295 5.03 8.47 -20.85
C LYS A 295 4.69 7.01 -20.59
N ILE A 296 3.41 6.65 -20.80
CA ILE A 296 2.93 5.29 -20.58
C ILE A 296 2.94 4.42 -21.85
N PHE A 297 3.04 5.05 -23.01
CA PHE A 297 3.22 4.37 -24.30
C PHE A 297 4.64 4.58 -24.83
N THR A 298 5.18 3.55 -25.48
CA THR A 298 6.40 3.65 -26.29
C THR A 298 6.06 4.26 -27.66
N PRO A 299 7.08 4.69 -28.45
CA PRO A 299 6.87 5.14 -29.82
C PRO A 299 6.19 4.09 -30.73
N GLU A 300 6.36 2.81 -30.43
CA GLU A 300 5.77 1.69 -31.16
C GLU A 300 4.33 1.40 -30.74
N SER A 301 3.70 2.28 -29.95
CA SER A 301 2.32 2.14 -29.44
C SER A 301 2.10 0.93 -28.53
N THR A 302 3.17 0.41 -27.91
CA THR A 302 3.08 -0.58 -26.82
C THR A 302 3.13 0.13 -25.47
N LEU A 303 2.74 -0.56 -24.40
CA LEU A 303 2.82 0.00 -23.05
C LEU A 303 4.24 -0.10 -22.50
N THR A 304 4.69 0.96 -21.83
CA THR A 304 5.86 0.86 -20.95
C THR A 304 5.54 -0.01 -19.73
N GLU A 305 6.54 -0.38 -18.93
CA GLU A 305 6.29 -1.15 -17.69
C GLU A 305 5.35 -0.40 -16.74
N SER A 306 5.59 0.91 -16.55
CA SER A 306 4.70 1.75 -15.75
C SER A 306 3.35 1.96 -16.44
N GLY A 307 3.33 1.98 -17.77
CA GLY A 307 2.10 2.04 -18.55
C GLY A 307 1.22 0.80 -18.40
N PHE A 308 1.81 -0.38 -18.28
CA PHE A 308 1.07 -1.60 -17.96
C PHE A 308 0.37 -1.49 -16.61
N PHE A 309 1.06 -0.99 -15.57
CA PHE A 309 0.43 -0.75 -14.27
C PHE A 309 -0.75 0.23 -14.40
N VAL A 310 -0.55 1.35 -15.09
CA VAL A 310 -1.60 2.35 -15.33
C VAL A 310 -2.81 1.75 -16.06
N TYR A 311 -2.57 0.92 -17.07
CA TYR A 311 -3.60 0.18 -17.78
C TYR A 311 -4.38 -0.76 -16.84
N THR A 312 -3.69 -1.52 -15.97
CA THR A 312 -4.36 -2.42 -15.02
C THR A 312 -5.22 -1.71 -13.98
N GLU A 313 -4.84 -0.49 -13.58
CA GLU A 313 -5.66 0.36 -12.73
C GLU A 313 -6.89 0.89 -13.48
N ALA A 314 -6.71 1.30 -14.75
CA ALA A 314 -7.80 1.77 -15.60
C ALA A 314 -8.85 0.67 -15.87
N LEU A 315 -8.44 -0.60 -16.03
CA LEU A 315 -9.36 -1.75 -16.11
C LEU A 315 -10.28 -1.86 -14.88
N GLN A 316 -9.81 -1.38 -13.73
CA GLN A 316 -10.54 -1.39 -12.46
C GLN A 316 -11.25 -0.06 -12.20
N ASN A 317 -11.40 0.79 -13.23
CA ASN A 317 -11.95 2.14 -13.16
C ASN A 317 -11.21 3.05 -12.16
N ARG A 318 -9.91 2.81 -11.92
CA ARG A 318 -9.07 3.67 -11.08
C ARG A 318 -8.16 4.54 -11.94
N LYS A 319 -8.22 5.87 -11.73
CA LYS A 319 -7.39 6.83 -12.47
C LYS A 319 -5.96 6.86 -11.92
N ALA A 320 -5.06 6.09 -12.56
CA ALA A 320 -3.63 6.08 -12.24
C ALA A 320 -2.74 6.89 -13.21
N PHE A 321 -3.33 7.60 -14.18
CA PHE A 321 -2.62 8.41 -15.18
C PHE A 321 -2.79 9.92 -14.98
N LEU A 322 -2.03 10.67 -15.77
CA LEU A 322 -2.11 12.11 -15.99
C LEU A 322 -2.36 12.38 -17.48
N LEU A 323 -3.28 13.30 -17.76
CA LEU A 323 -3.46 13.88 -19.10
C LEU A 323 -2.25 14.79 -19.46
N PRO A 324 -2.07 15.14 -20.74
CA PRO A 324 -0.92 15.94 -21.18
C PRO A 324 -0.79 17.29 -20.45
N HIS A 325 -1.92 17.91 -20.09
CA HIS A 325 -1.99 19.19 -19.40
C HIS A 325 -2.01 19.08 -17.87
N GLU A 326 -2.17 17.89 -17.30
CA GLU A 326 -2.23 17.71 -15.84
C GLU A 326 -0.82 17.83 -15.22
N SER A 327 -0.71 18.56 -14.13
CA SER A 327 0.55 18.68 -13.39
C SER A 327 0.92 17.36 -12.70
N VAL A 328 2.21 17.06 -12.63
CA VAL A 328 2.73 15.94 -11.84
C VAL A 328 2.50 16.22 -10.36
N PRO A 329 1.83 15.33 -9.61
CA PRO A 329 1.65 15.51 -8.18
C PRO A 329 2.99 15.60 -7.45
N PRO A 330 3.14 16.48 -6.44
CA PRO A 330 4.35 16.54 -5.64
C PRO A 330 4.56 15.22 -4.90
N THR A 331 5.82 14.78 -4.82
CA THR A 331 6.17 13.57 -4.06
C THR A 331 6.06 13.83 -2.56
N GLN A 332 5.85 12.77 -1.77
CA GLN A 332 5.80 12.89 -0.31
C GLN A 332 7.09 13.50 0.26
N ALA A 333 8.26 13.09 -0.24
CA ALA A 333 9.55 13.67 0.16
C ALA A 333 9.65 15.17 -0.18
N PHE A 334 9.07 15.60 -1.31
CA PHE A 334 8.99 17.01 -1.65
C PHE A 334 8.07 17.76 -0.67
N LEU A 335 6.90 17.20 -0.35
CA LEU A 335 5.98 17.80 0.62
C LEU A 335 6.61 17.91 2.02
N GLU A 336 7.36 16.90 2.46
CA GLU A 336 8.11 16.91 3.72
C GLU A 336 9.22 17.97 3.71
N LYS A 337 9.93 18.13 2.59
CA LYS A 337 10.93 19.19 2.43
C LYS A 337 10.30 20.58 2.54
N ILE A 338 9.14 20.80 1.90
CA ILE A 338 8.40 22.06 2.00
C ILE A 338 7.92 22.28 3.43
N ALA A 339 7.35 21.26 4.07
CA ALA A 339 6.89 21.36 5.46
C ALA A 339 8.03 21.70 6.42
N LYS A 340 9.22 21.12 6.22
CA LYS A 340 10.42 21.47 6.97
C LYS A 340 10.81 22.93 6.75
N HIS A 341 10.87 23.39 5.49
CA HIS A 341 11.23 24.77 5.19
C HIS A 341 10.25 25.79 5.79
N VAL A 342 8.95 25.47 5.79
CA VAL A 342 7.92 26.28 6.45
C VAL A 342 8.20 26.37 7.95
N LYS A 343 8.51 25.24 8.59
CA LYS A 343 8.85 25.21 10.01
C LYS A 343 10.11 26.01 10.31
N ASP A 344 11.15 25.92 9.48
CA ASP A 344 12.38 26.69 9.62
C ASP A 344 12.10 28.21 9.52
N LEU A 345 11.18 28.61 8.63
CA LEU A 345 10.72 30.01 8.51
C LEU A 345 9.93 30.44 9.76
N GLU A 346 9.04 29.59 10.26
CA GLU A 346 8.29 29.84 11.51
C GLU A 346 9.23 30.02 12.71
N GLU A 347 10.24 29.15 12.85
CA GLU A 347 11.27 29.25 13.88
C GLU A 347 12.16 30.52 13.72
N ALA A 348 12.36 30.97 12.47
CA ALA A 348 13.02 32.25 12.17
C ALA A 348 12.11 33.48 12.36
N GLY A 349 10.90 33.28 12.89
CA GLY A 349 9.94 34.34 13.21
C GLY A 349 9.12 34.82 12.01
N TYR A 350 9.08 34.08 10.91
CA TYR A 350 8.17 34.36 9.81
C TYR A 350 6.80 33.72 10.05
N ILE A 351 5.75 34.35 9.56
CA ILE A 351 4.42 33.74 9.52
C ILE A 351 3.92 33.71 8.09
N GLU A 352 3.30 32.59 7.74
CA GLU A 352 2.64 32.44 6.46
C GLU A 352 1.39 33.30 6.34
N ILE A 353 1.26 33.95 5.19
CA ILE A 353 0.08 34.70 4.78
C ILE A 353 -0.47 34.16 3.46
N SER A 354 -1.77 34.30 3.28
CA SER A 354 -2.44 33.93 2.04
C SER A 354 -2.04 34.85 0.88
N ARG A 355 -2.23 34.36 -0.35
CA ARG A 355 -2.06 35.19 -1.57
C ARG A 355 -2.96 36.43 -1.56
N SER A 356 -4.14 36.35 -0.96
CA SER A 356 -5.08 37.47 -0.83
C SER A 356 -4.54 38.54 0.12
N GLU A 357 -3.94 38.14 1.24
CA GLU A 357 -3.28 39.06 2.17
C GLU A 357 -2.05 39.72 1.54
N TYR A 358 -1.23 38.95 0.80
CA TYR A 358 -0.12 39.51 0.03
C TYR A 358 -0.61 40.58 -0.97
N LYS A 359 -1.65 40.27 -1.74
CA LYS A 359 -2.24 41.22 -2.70
C LYS A 359 -2.84 42.45 -2.03
N MET A 360 -3.40 42.29 -0.84
CA MET A 360 -3.88 43.42 -0.04
C MET A 360 -2.71 44.34 0.37
N ILE A 361 -1.59 43.78 0.84
CA ILE A 361 -0.40 44.55 1.22
C ILE A 361 0.16 45.31 0.02
N GLU A 362 0.32 44.63 -1.12
CA GLU A 362 0.79 45.23 -2.37
C GLU A 362 -0.12 46.41 -2.79
N ASN A 363 -1.45 46.22 -2.76
CA ASN A 363 -2.42 47.24 -3.16
C ASN A 363 -2.48 48.43 -2.17
N GLN A 364 -2.36 48.19 -0.87
CA GLN A 364 -2.47 49.24 0.15
C GLN A 364 -1.20 50.07 0.29
N THR A 365 -0.03 49.41 0.23
CA THR A 365 1.26 50.08 0.36
C THR A 365 1.74 50.71 -0.95
N LYS A 366 1.24 50.20 -2.09
CA LYS A 366 1.74 50.47 -3.44
C LYS A 366 3.23 50.13 -3.62
N CYS A 367 3.82 49.35 -2.71
CA CYS A 367 5.20 48.92 -2.81
C CYS A 367 5.37 47.83 -3.88
N SER A 368 6.50 47.85 -4.58
CA SER A 368 6.89 46.74 -5.47
C SER A 368 7.18 45.46 -4.68
N GLU A 369 7.06 44.28 -5.32
CA GLU A 369 7.44 42.99 -4.73
C GLU A 369 8.89 43.01 -4.21
N GLU A 370 9.80 43.66 -4.92
CA GLU A 370 11.21 43.80 -4.51
C GLU A 370 11.34 44.64 -3.23
N THR A 371 10.64 45.76 -3.15
CA THR A 371 10.61 46.62 -1.96
C THR A 371 10.02 45.88 -0.76
N LEU A 372 8.95 45.12 -0.97
CA LEU A 372 8.33 44.28 0.06
C LEU A 372 9.31 43.24 0.60
N ARG A 373 10.10 42.60 -0.27
CA ARG A 373 11.08 41.59 0.14
C ARG A 373 12.27 42.19 0.89
N THR A 374 12.81 43.29 0.39
CA THR A 374 14.04 43.90 0.93
C THR A 374 13.82 44.74 2.17
N ARG A 375 12.68 45.44 2.28
CA ARG A 375 12.42 46.41 3.36
C ARG A 375 11.37 45.95 4.37
N LEU A 376 10.39 45.16 3.92
CA LEU A 376 9.21 44.78 4.71
C LEU A 376 9.23 43.32 5.18
N GLY A 377 10.34 42.62 4.97
CA GLY A 377 10.54 41.25 5.46
C GLY A 377 9.61 40.23 4.81
N LEU A 378 9.15 40.49 3.57
CA LEU A 378 8.41 39.52 2.78
C LEU A 378 9.36 38.43 2.25
N TYR A 379 9.06 37.19 2.57
CA TYR A 379 9.67 36.02 1.98
C TYR A 379 8.66 35.30 1.09
N ILE A 380 9.05 35.03 -0.15
CA ILE A 380 8.21 34.31 -1.11
C ILE A 380 8.90 32.97 -1.39
N MET A 381 8.25 31.89 -0.97
CA MET A 381 8.70 30.53 -1.27
C MET A 381 8.07 30.08 -2.59
N GLN A 382 8.90 29.83 -3.60
CA GLN A 382 8.46 29.24 -4.86
C GLN A 382 8.30 27.72 -4.69
N ILE A 383 7.09 27.20 -4.86
CA ILE A 383 6.80 25.76 -4.74
C ILE A 383 6.96 25.08 -6.11
N ASN A 384 6.37 25.65 -7.15
CA ASN A 384 6.53 25.24 -8.55
C ASN A 384 6.32 26.46 -9.46
N LYS A 385 6.26 26.32 -10.79
CA LYS A 385 6.10 27.49 -11.70
C LYS A 385 4.87 28.36 -11.40
N ASN A 386 3.79 27.80 -10.87
CA ASN A 386 2.50 28.48 -10.66
C ASN A 386 2.15 28.71 -9.19
N ASP A 387 2.74 27.94 -8.27
CA ASP A 387 2.45 28.03 -6.83
C ASP A 387 3.57 28.72 -6.06
N ARG A 388 3.16 29.72 -5.27
CA ARG A 388 4.00 30.45 -4.32
C ARG A 388 3.32 30.46 -2.96
N ARG A 389 4.12 30.38 -1.90
CA ARG A 389 3.69 30.64 -0.52
C ARG A 389 4.36 31.91 -0.04
N TYR A 390 3.64 32.71 0.73
CA TYR A 390 4.05 34.05 1.13
C TYR A 390 4.22 34.08 2.64
N PHE A 391 5.32 34.64 3.10
CA PHE A 391 5.70 34.68 4.50
C PHE A 391 6.18 36.06 4.86
N VAL A 392 5.98 36.45 6.09
CA VAL A 392 6.38 37.77 6.56
C VAL A 392 7.00 37.73 7.93
N GLN A 393 8.08 38.49 8.08
CA GLN A 393 8.82 38.51 9.33
C GLN A 393 7.99 39.20 10.42
N SER A 394 7.69 38.48 11.49
CA SER A 394 7.18 39.10 12.71
C SER A 394 8.29 39.95 13.32
N ARG A 395 8.07 41.26 13.38
CA ARG A 395 8.86 42.13 14.26
C ARG A 395 8.15 42.15 15.60
N PRO A 396 8.79 41.75 16.71
CA PRO A 396 8.16 41.81 18.02
C PRO A 396 7.95 43.28 18.40
N THR A 397 6.77 43.82 18.13
CA THR A 397 6.26 44.99 18.83
C THR A 397 5.60 44.48 20.11
N ARG A 398 6.37 44.41 21.21
CA ARG A 398 5.77 44.20 22.52
C ARG A 398 4.97 45.46 22.85
N ASP A 399 3.64 45.40 22.75
CA ASP A 399 2.78 46.30 23.51
C ASP A 399 2.92 45.90 24.98
N PRO A 400 3.50 46.75 25.86
CA PRO A 400 3.67 46.43 27.27
C PRO A 400 2.35 46.18 28.01
N LYS A 401 1.17 46.44 27.40
CA LYS A 401 -0.14 46.19 28.02
C LYS A 401 -0.80 44.86 27.66
N LYS A 402 -0.34 44.10 26.66
CA LYS A 402 -1.11 42.93 26.18
C LYS A 402 -0.36 41.65 25.82
N GLY A 403 0.97 41.61 25.81
CA GLY A 403 1.72 40.33 25.76
C GLY A 403 1.49 39.43 24.53
N VAL A 404 0.82 39.90 23.47
CA VAL A 404 0.61 39.17 22.21
C VAL A 404 1.45 39.82 21.10
N PRO A 405 2.23 39.06 20.31
CA PRO A 405 2.98 39.61 19.17
C PRO A 405 2.02 40.05 18.04
N TYR A 406 2.18 41.28 17.54
CA TYR A 406 1.36 41.85 16.48
C TYR A 406 2.01 41.73 15.09
N TYR A 407 1.17 41.61 14.08
CA TYR A 407 1.53 41.44 12.68
C TYR A 407 1.53 42.77 11.96
N TYR A 408 2.70 43.16 11.46
CA TYR A 408 3.02 44.26 10.55
C TYR A 408 3.17 45.69 11.09
N LEU A 409 4.39 46.16 10.81
CA LEU A 409 4.84 47.50 10.46
C LEU A 409 4.18 48.73 11.09
N MET A 410 5.00 49.30 11.98
CA MET A 410 5.20 50.72 12.24
C MET A 410 4.45 51.29 13.42
N ALA A 411 5.18 52.17 14.10
CA ALA A 411 4.93 52.59 15.45
C ALA A 411 3.67 53.46 15.57
N ALA A 412 2.95 53.19 16.66
CA ALA A 412 2.09 54.09 17.42
C ALA A 412 1.83 55.51 16.86
N HIS A 413 0.66 55.73 16.25
CA HIS A 413 -0.19 56.89 16.58
C HIS A 413 -1.70 56.61 16.38
N ALA A 414 -2.50 57.13 17.32
CA ALA A 414 -3.76 56.53 17.82
C ALA A 414 -5.07 56.97 17.17
N LYS A 415 -5.18 57.07 15.83
CA LYS A 415 -6.46 57.43 15.21
C LYS A 415 -6.86 56.57 14.00
N ARG A 416 -8.14 56.15 14.02
CA ARG A 416 -8.84 55.38 12.98
C ARG A 416 -9.00 56.20 11.70
N ASN A 417 -8.76 55.60 10.52
CA ASN A 417 -9.18 56.18 9.25
C ASN A 417 -10.51 55.56 8.79
N PRO A 418 -11.63 56.31 8.77
CA PRO A 418 -12.96 55.78 8.48
C PRO A 418 -13.23 55.41 7.00
N LYS A 419 -12.27 55.63 6.08
CA LYS A 419 -12.47 55.42 4.64
C LYS A 419 -12.13 54.02 4.12
N ILE A 420 -11.57 53.13 4.95
CA ILE A 420 -11.12 51.79 4.52
C ILE A 420 -12.11 50.73 4.99
N LYS A 421 -12.60 49.92 4.04
CA LYS A 421 -13.46 48.76 4.30
C LYS A 421 -12.60 47.49 4.31
N VAL A 422 -12.53 46.81 5.44
CA VAL A 422 -11.84 45.52 5.61
C VAL A 422 -12.88 44.38 5.49
N PRO A 423 -12.58 43.24 4.83
CA PRO A 423 -13.49 42.09 4.76
C PRO A 423 -13.69 41.44 6.13
N ARG A 424 -14.93 41.00 6.41
CA ARG A 424 -15.28 40.23 7.61
C ARG A 424 -14.51 38.90 7.66
N ASN A 425 -13.94 38.58 8.82
CA ASN A 425 -13.15 37.39 9.18
C ASN A 425 -11.73 37.31 8.56
N SER A 426 -11.12 38.44 8.19
CA SER A 426 -9.68 38.45 7.89
C SER A 426 -8.86 38.60 9.18
N LEU A 427 -7.66 38.00 9.26
CA LEU A 427 -6.70 38.24 10.36
C LEU A 427 -6.42 39.74 10.57
N VAL A 428 -6.59 40.52 9.49
CA VAL A 428 -6.48 41.98 9.39
C VAL A 428 -7.62 42.71 10.13
N GLU A 429 -8.80 42.11 10.27
CA GLU A 429 -9.99 42.76 10.85
C GLU A 429 -9.81 43.12 12.33
N ASN A 430 -8.98 42.38 13.07
CA ASN A 430 -8.78 42.63 14.49
C ASN A 430 -7.87 43.82 14.81
N TYR A 431 -7.03 44.31 13.86
CA TYR A 431 -5.97 45.28 14.20
C TYR A 431 -5.64 46.33 13.12
N ALA A 432 -6.60 46.70 12.26
CA ALA A 432 -6.47 47.83 11.32
C ALA A 432 -6.49 49.23 12.00
N TYR A 433 -5.70 49.40 13.04
CA TYR A 433 -5.44 50.69 13.68
C TYR A 433 -3.92 50.84 13.77
N TYR A 434 -3.41 52.07 13.59
CA TYR A 434 -2.01 52.51 13.71
C TYR A 434 -1.16 52.45 12.43
N GLY A 435 -0.78 53.65 11.92
CA GLY A 435 0.33 53.94 10.99
C GLY A 435 0.14 53.54 9.52
N TYR A 436 0.48 54.42 8.57
CA TYR A 436 0.67 54.05 7.16
C TYR A 436 2.09 54.39 6.76
N SER A 437 2.85 53.42 6.27
CA SER A 437 4.00 53.75 5.43
C SER A 437 3.58 53.85 3.97
N ILE A 438 3.79 55.02 3.35
CA ILE A 438 3.61 55.18 1.91
C ILE A 438 4.94 54.82 1.24
N CYS A 439 4.95 53.85 0.32
CA CYS A 439 6.13 53.66 -0.54
C CYS A 439 6.23 54.86 -1.47
N LEU A 440 7.34 55.59 -1.35
CA LEU A 440 7.74 56.60 -2.32
C LEU A 440 8.24 55.91 -3.59
N ASP A 441 8.22 56.63 -4.71
CA ASP A 441 8.64 56.11 -6.02
C ASP A 441 10.11 55.67 -6.07
N ASP A 442 10.92 56.06 -5.08
CA ASP A 442 12.32 55.67 -4.89
C ASP A 442 12.51 54.41 -4.01
N GLY A 443 11.42 53.79 -3.55
CA GLY A 443 11.44 52.61 -2.68
C GLY A 443 11.67 52.90 -1.20
N ASN A 444 11.69 54.18 -0.79
CA ASN A 444 11.71 54.57 0.62
C ASN A 444 10.31 54.51 1.23
N LEU A 445 10.24 54.18 2.52
CA LEU A 445 9.01 54.17 3.30
C LEU A 445 8.84 55.54 3.97
N LEU A 446 7.77 56.26 3.65
CA LEU A 446 7.36 57.46 4.38
C LEU A 446 6.50 57.04 5.58
N GLU A 447 7.05 57.11 6.80
CA GLU A 447 6.41 56.72 8.08
C GLU A 447 5.13 57.47 8.45
#